data_AF-R7QN66-F1
#
_entry.id   AF-R7QN66-F1
#
_cell.length_a   1.000
_cell.length_b   1.000
_cell.length_c   1.000
_cell.angle_alpha   90.00
_cell.angle_beta   90.00
_cell.angle_gamma   90.00
#
_symmetry.space_group_name_H-M   'P 1'
#
loop_
_entity.id
_entity.type
_entity.pdbx_description
1 polymer ?
#
loop_
_entity_poly.entity_id
_entity_poly.type
_entity_poly.pdbx_seq_one_letter_code
_entity_poly.pdbx_strand_id
1 'polypeptide(L)'
;MQAFIPTAPHRLDAYRLRRPATSPRNGLQAARAEHSGGSTVDWRSFRARLVQTEQTTTPAGEPSTKEWAHEVPFVEAGCLLIASPEHFVGEHSCSFFANSVVLVLTHHSDKGTVGVILNRPVAAAVSEPRLRGAVSAAPAPLYLGGPVALDSLLALHNDASIPGAGQVVDGVATSGVAEVLSRIERGQMNVDSCRFFCGYSGWSPGQLQEEVDSGVWYTCASCTELVTEKGLHRDDYLTKKLLKLMGGRFTQIGERLDNENPGTGWKFGS
;
A
#
# COMPACT_ATOMS: atom_id res chain seq x y z
N MET A 1 6.87 28.69 2.26
CA MET A 1 5.83 28.78 1.20
C MET A 1 4.73 27.81 1.59
N GLN A 2 3.51 28.30 1.83
CA GLN A 2 2.37 27.50 2.27
C GLN A 2 1.89 26.55 1.17
N ALA A 3 1.71 25.27 1.50
CA ALA A 3 1.03 24.32 0.63
C ALA A 3 -0.44 24.75 0.47
N PHE A 4 -0.79 25.16 -0.75
CA PHE A 4 -2.12 25.58 -1.12
C PHE A 4 -2.96 24.33 -1.41
N ILE A 5 -3.91 24.00 -0.53
CA ILE A 5 -4.88 22.92 -0.73
C ILE A 5 -6.09 23.51 -1.47
N PRO A 6 -6.39 23.12 -2.72
CA PRO A 6 -7.62 23.55 -3.36
C PRO A 6 -8.80 22.82 -2.72
N THR A 7 -9.74 23.60 -2.18
CA THR A 7 -11.04 23.12 -1.69
C THR A 7 -11.92 22.79 -2.90
N ALA A 8 -12.23 21.51 -3.12
CA ALA A 8 -13.24 21.11 -4.10
C ALA A 8 -14.62 21.08 -3.44
N PRO A 9 -15.68 21.66 -4.04
CA PRO A 9 -17.03 21.56 -3.53
C PRO A 9 -17.85 20.47 -4.25
N HIS A 10 -18.85 19.96 -3.50
CA HIS A 10 -20.05 19.24 -3.93
C HIS A 10 -20.06 17.69 -4.00
N ARG A 11 -20.59 17.11 -2.90
CA ARG A 11 -21.85 16.35 -2.83
C ARG A 11 -22.16 15.42 -4.03
N LEU A 12 -21.92 14.12 -3.85
CA LEU A 12 -22.46 13.06 -4.71
C LEU A 12 -23.91 12.76 -4.31
N ASP A 13 -24.87 13.49 -4.89
CA ASP A 13 -26.29 13.12 -4.83
C ASP A 13 -26.69 12.26 -6.05
N ALA A 14 -27.31 11.13 -5.74
CA ALA A 14 -28.34 10.41 -6.52
C ALA A 14 -27.98 9.81 -7.91
N TYR A 15 -27.65 8.52 -7.90
CA TYR A 15 -27.90 7.61 -9.03
C TYR A 15 -29.41 7.41 -9.27
N ARG A 16 -29.95 8.05 -10.32
CA ARG A 16 -31.17 7.60 -11.01
C ARG A 16 -30.95 7.68 -12.52
N LEU A 17 -30.57 6.56 -13.12
CA LEU A 17 -30.46 6.43 -14.57
C LEU A 17 -31.85 6.20 -15.19
N ARG A 18 -32.31 7.17 -16.00
CA ARG A 18 -33.36 6.95 -17.03
C ARG A 18 -32.70 6.35 -18.27
N ARG A 19 -33.24 5.24 -18.78
CA ARG A 19 -32.91 4.69 -20.12
C ARG A 19 -33.43 5.61 -21.23
N PRO A 20 -32.76 5.60 -22.39
CA PRO A 20 -33.49 5.21 -23.60
C PRO A 20 -32.76 4.19 -24.46
N ALA A 21 -33.56 3.48 -25.27
CA ALA A 21 -33.18 2.41 -26.17
C ALA A 21 -32.60 2.93 -27.49
N THR A 22 -31.62 2.20 -28.05
CA THR A 22 -31.59 1.71 -29.44
C THR A 22 -30.30 0.93 -29.69
N SER A 23 -30.44 -0.29 -30.23
CA SER A 23 -29.39 -1.05 -30.91
C SER A 23 -29.50 -0.79 -32.42
N PRO A 24 -28.43 -0.94 -33.24
CA PRO A 24 -28.15 -2.27 -33.78
C PRO A 24 -26.66 -2.65 -33.98
N ARG A 25 -26.40 -3.94 -33.78
CA ARG A 25 -25.49 -4.89 -34.46
C ARG A 25 -24.38 -4.34 -35.39
N ASN A 26 -23.12 -4.66 -35.10
CA ASN A 26 -22.37 -5.80 -35.72
C ASN A 26 -20.87 -5.77 -35.38
N GLY A 27 -20.30 -6.96 -35.17
CA GLY A 27 -18.90 -7.27 -35.50
C GLY A 27 -17.85 -6.85 -34.47
N LEU A 28 -17.59 -7.72 -33.49
CA LEU A 28 -16.27 -8.06 -32.91
C LEU A 28 -16.48 -9.02 -31.72
N GLN A 29 -17.00 -10.22 -32.00
CA GLN A 29 -16.82 -11.39 -31.14
C GLN A 29 -15.91 -12.36 -31.90
N ALA A 30 -14.65 -12.43 -31.48
CA ALA A 30 -13.78 -13.62 -31.54
C ALA A 30 -12.36 -13.15 -31.21
N ALA A 31 -11.91 -13.44 -29.98
CA ALA A 31 -10.52 -13.65 -29.54
C ALA A 31 -10.32 -13.20 -28.09
N ARG A 32 -10.96 -13.88 -27.15
CA ARG A 32 -10.48 -13.98 -25.75
C ARG A 32 -11.23 -15.10 -25.02
N ALA A 33 -11.02 -16.31 -25.52
CA ALA A 33 -11.18 -17.52 -24.73
C ALA A 33 -9.91 -18.34 -24.96
N GLU A 34 -9.49 -19.04 -23.92
CA GLU A 34 -8.29 -19.88 -23.82
C GLU A 34 -7.01 -19.10 -23.49
N HIS A 35 -6.71 -19.04 -22.19
CA HIS A 35 -5.42 -19.41 -21.58
C HIS A 35 -5.69 -19.62 -20.07
N SER A 36 -6.21 -20.80 -19.75
CA SER A 36 -6.29 -21.33 -18.39
C SER A 36 -5.21 -22.40 -18.24
N GLY A 37 -4.26 -22.19 -17.32
CA GLY A 37 -3.28 -23.19 -16.91
C GLY A 37 -1.83 -22.81 -17.24
N GLY A 38 -1.21 -22.03 -16.36
CA GLY A 38 0.23 -21.78 -16.39
C GLY A 38 0.60 -20.92 -15.18
N SER A 39 1.54 -21.41 -14.36
CA SER A 39 2.17 -20.65 -13.27
C SER A 39 2.50 -19.23 -13.77
N THR A 40 1.71 -18.25 -13.35
CA THR A 40 1.98 -16.85 -13.66
C THR A 40 3.19 -16.49 -12.83
N VAL A 41 4.37 -16.54 -13.44
CA VAL A 41 5.60 -16.06 -12.83
C VAL A 41 5.33 -14.66 -12.31
N ASP A 42 5.40 -14.47 -10.99
CA ASP A 42 5.29 -13.14 -10.39
C ASP A 42 6.44 -12.28 -10.94
N TRP A 43 6.10 -11.37 -11.84
CA TRP A 43 7.04 -10.48 -12.49
C TRP A 43 7.83 -9.64 -11.48
N ARG A 44 7.22 -9.31 -10.33
CA ARG A 44 7.89 -8.55 -9.27
C ARG A 44 9.01 -9.37 -8.63
N SER A 45 8.73 -10.62 -8.29
CA SER A 45 9.73 -11.57 -7.81
C SER A 45 10.81 -11.87 -8.87
N PHE A 46 10.45 -11.92 -10.15
CA PHE A 46 11.43 -12.07 -11.24
C PHE A 46 12.36 -10.85 -11.34
N ARG A 47 11.80 -9.63 -11.33
CA ARG A 47 12.55 -8.37 -11.32
C ARG A 47 13.48 -8.28 -10.12
N ALA A 48 13.02 -8.69 -8.95
CA ALA A 48 13.84 -8.71 -7.72
C ALA A 48 15.10 -9.59 -7.89
N ARG A 49 14.98 -10.77 -8.52
CA ARG A 49 16.14 -11.63 -8.80
C ARG A 49 17.14 -10.95 -9.73
N LEU A 50 16.67 -10.27 -10.78
CA LEU A 50 17.55 -9.55 -11.71
C LEU A 50 18.33 -8.45 -10.99
N VAL A 51 17.65 -7.64 -10.17
CA VAL A 51 18.30 -6.58 -9.39
C VAL A 51 19.36 -7.15 -8.45
N GLN A 52 19.06 -8.27 -7.77
CA GLN A 52 20.04 -8.94 -6.91
C GLN A 52 21.27 -9.44 -7.69
N THR A 53 21.07 -9.98 -8.90
CA THR A 53 22.19 -10.42 -9.75
C THR A 53 23.04 -9.27 -10.28
N GLU A 54 22.47 -8.08 -10.49
CA GLU A 54 23.24 -6.90 -10.86
C GLU A 54 24.01 -6.30 -9.68
N GLN A 55 23.47 -6.39 -8.47
CA GLN A 55 24.09 -5.88 -7.24
C GLN A 55 25.22 -6.79 -6.71
N THR A 56 25.32 -8.04 -7.16
CA THR A 56 26.36 -8.99 -6.74
C THR A 56 27.20 -9.48 -7.93
N THR A 57 28.49 -9.14 -7.97
CA THR A 57 29.43 -9.51 -9.06
C THR A 57 29.85 -10.99 -9.09
N THR A 58 29.06 -11.89 -8.50
CA THR A 58 29.33 -13.34 -8.38
C THR A 58 28.05 -14.08 -8.78
N PRO A 59 28.09 -15.18 -9.55
CA PRO A 59 26.90 -15.98 -9.81
C PRO A 59 26.50 -16.68 -8.51
N ALA A 60 25.69 -16.00 -7.70
CA ALA A 60 25.23 -16.49 -6.42
C ALA A 60 24.06 -17.44 -6.65
N GLY A 61 24.09 -18.59 -5.98
CA GLY A 61 23.01 -19.56 -5.94
C GLY A 61 21.67 -18.96 -5.47
N GLU A 62 20.61 -19.76 -5.60
CA GLU A 62 19.23 -19.38 -5.30
C GLU A 62 19.13 -18.42 -4.08
N PRO A 63 18.58 -17.20 -4.26
CA PRO A 63 18.43 -16.29 -3.13
C PRO A 63 17.47 -16.92 -2.12
N SER A 64 17.99 -17.20 -0.93
CA SER A 64 17.25 -17.90 0.14
C SER A 64 16.31 -17.01 0.94
N THR A 65 16.17 -15.72 0.62
CA THR A 65 15.32 -14.84 1.43
C THR A 65 13.92 -14.73 0.83
N LYS A 66 12.96 -15.29 1.57
CA LYS A 66 11.51 -15.12 1.38
C LYS A 66 11.08 -13.64 1.34
N GLU A 67 11.93 -12.73 1.82
CA GLU A 67 11.74 -11.29 1.83
C GLU A 67 12.69 -10.60 0.86
N TRP A 68 12.15 -9.71 0.02
CA TRP A 68 12.92 -8.88 -0.89
C TRP A 68 12.27 -7.49 -1.01
N ALA A 69 13.09 -6.47 -1.24
CA ALA A 69 12.65 -5.13 -1.59
C ALA A 69 13.70 -4.45 -2.48
N HIS A 70 13.30 -3.66 -3.46
CA HIS A 70 14.23 -2.93 -4.32
C HIS A 70 13.59 -1.64 -4.87
N GLU A 71 14.43 -0.66 -5.22
CA GLU A 71 13.96 0.58 -5.85
C GLU A 71 13.31 0.31 -7.21
N VAL A 72 12.27 1.07 -7.52
CA VAL A 72 11.66 1.08 -8.85
C VAL A 72 11.62 2.50 -9.41
N PRO A 73 11.87 2.69 -10.71
CA PRO A 73 11.95 4.03 -11.31
C PRO A 73 10.59 4.69 -11.54
N PHE A 74 9.50 3.92 -11.53
CA PHE A 74 8.15 4.41 -11.82
C PHE A 74 7.17 3.99 -10.74
N VAL A 75 6.16 4.83 -10.52
CA VAL A 75 5.05 4.52 -9.63
C VAL A 75 4.12 3.52 -10.31
N GLU A 76 3.82 2.43 -9.60
CA GLU A 76 2.85 1.43 -10.01
C GLU A 76 1.98 1.01 -8.81
N ALA A 77 0.80 0.46 -9.09
CA ALA A 77 -0.01 -0.18 -8.05
C ALA A 77 0.78 -1.31 -7.39
N GLY A 78 0.69 -1.41 -6.06
CA GLY A 78 1.44 -2.39 -5.27
C GLY A 78 2.86 -1.98 -4.90
N CYS A 79 3.34 -0.83 -5.34
CA CYS A 79 4.58 -0.26 -4.80
C CYS A 79 4.37 0.42 -3.46
N LEU A 80 5.45 0.46 -2.70
CA LEU A 80 5.57 1.18 -1.44
C LEU A 80 6.25 2.53 -1.70
N LEU A 81 5.69 3.59 -1.12
CA LEU A 81 6.33 4.89 -1.03
C LEU A 81 6.90 5.04 0.37
N ILE A 82 8.21 5.24 0.46
CA ILE A 82 8.91 5.45 1.71
C ILE A 82 9.18 6.96 1.81
N ALA A 83 8.65 7.59 2.85
CA ALA A 83 8.90 9.00 3.11
C ALA A 83 10.41 9.24 3.29
N SER A 84 10.98 10.13 2.48
CA SER A 84 12.41 10.44 2.55
C SER A 84 12.75 11.16 3.86
N PRO A 85 13.60 10.58 4.73
CA PRO A 85 13.98 11.24 5.97
C PRO A 85 14.58 12.63 5.77
N GLU A 86 15.32 12.81 4.68
CA GLU A 86 16.00 14.06 4.35
C GLU A 86 15.02 15.18 4.00
N HIS A 87 13.84 14.83 3.47
CA HIS A 87 12.81 15.81 3.12
C HIS A 87 11.98 16.22 4.34
N PHE A 88 11.74 15.29 5.27
CA PHE A 88 10.90 15.51 6.46
C PHE A 88 11.70 15.96 7.69
N VAL A 89 12.66 16.87 7.50
CA VAL A 89 13.42 17.54 8.59
C VAL A 89 12.96 18.98 8.80
N GLY A 90 13.34 19.58 9.93
CA GLY A 90 13.06 20.99 10.24
C GLY A 90 11.56 21.29 10.26
N GLU A 91 11.11 22.29 9.49
CA GLU A 91 9.70 22.69 9.39
C GLU A 91 8.79 21.56 8.88
N HIS A 92 9.32 20.61 8.10
CA HIS A 92 8.57 19.51 7.52
C HIS A 92 8.52 18.27 8.42
N SER A 93 9.20 18.27 9.56
CA SER A 93 9.20 17.14 10.52
C SER A 93 7.83 16.86 11.12
N CYS A 94 6.97 17.89 11.22
CA CYS A 94 5.58 17.76 11.67
C CYS A 94 4.60 17.45 10.54
N SER A 95 5.08 17.20 9.32
CA SER A 95 4.22 16.87 8.18
C SER A 95 3.45 15.58 8.43
N PHE A 96 2.23 15.52 7.87
CA PHE A 96 1.40 14.33 7.96
C PHE A 96 2.09 13.07 7.42
N PHE A 97 3.05 13.17 6.51
CA PHE A 97 3.71 12.01 5.90
C PHE A 97 5.09 11.68 6.48
N ALA A 98 5.57 12.41 7.50
CA ALA A 98 6.83 12.08 8.16
C ALA A 98 6.82 10.62 8.67
N ASN A 99 7.90 9.90 8.39
CA ASN A 99 8.13 8.47 8.68
C ASN A 99 7.05 7.51 8.16
N SER A 100 6.25 7.92 7.18
CA SER A 100 5.19 7.05 6.64
C SER A 100 5.70 6.12 5.55
N VAL A 101 5.12 4.92 5.51
CA VAL A 101 5.23 3.99 4.39
C VAL A 101 3.84 3.81 3.79
N VAL A 102 3.65 4.24 2.54
CA VAL A 102 2.37 4.19 1.84
C VAL A 102 2.36 3.03 0.86
N LEU A 103 1.34 2.18 0.91
CA LEU A 103 1.04 1.24 -0.18
C LEU A 103 0.20 1.94 -1.24
N VAL A 104 0.68 1.96 -2.49
CA VAL A 104 -0.10 2.42 -3.64
C VAL A 104 -1.16 1.36 -3.97
N LEU A 105 -2.43 1.70 -3.82
CA LEU A 105 -3.57 0.83 -4.13
C LEU A 105 -3.93 0.87 -5.61
N THR A 106 -3.97 2.08 -6.18
CA THR A 106 -4.24 2.31 -7.60
C THR A 106 -3.39 3.46 -8.10
N HIS A 107 -2.94 3.36 -9.35
CA HIS A 107 -2.19 4.41 -10.02
C HIS A 107 -2.68 4.52 -11.46
N HIS A 108 -3.14 5.71 -11.83
CA HIS A 108 -3.56 6.05 -13.18
C HIS A 108 -3.00 7.43 -13.55
N SER A 109 -2.35 7.54 -14.70
CA SER A 109 -1.74 8.80 -15.14
C SER A 109 -2.75 9.94 -15.32
N ASP A 110 -4.01 9.62 -15.63
CA ASP A 110 -5.10 10.56 -15.90
C ASP A 110 -6.02 10.80 -14.69
N LYS A 111 -6.09 9.86 -13.74
CA LYS A 111 -7.00 9.93 -12.58
C LYS A 111 -6.29 10.17 -11.25
N GLY A 112 -4.96 10.07 -11.24
CA GLY A 112 -4.14 10.21 -10.05
C GLY A 112 -3.84 8.90 -9.36
N THR A 113 -3.37 9.00 -8.12
CA THR A 113 -2.92 7.85 -7.32
C THR A 113 -3.67 7.79 -6.00
N VAL A 114 -4.03 6.58 -5.57
CA VAL A 114 -4.62 6.32 -4.26
C VAL A 114 -3.73 5.34 -3.51
N GLY A 115 -3.44 5.64 -2.26
CA GLY A 115 -2.66 4.78 -1.38
C GLY A 115 -3.12 4.83 0.08
N VAL A 116 -2.56 3.94 0.90
CA VAL A 116 -2.80 3.90 2.36
C VAL A 116 -1.50 3.77 3.15
N ILE A 117 -1.36 4.52 4.24
CA ILE A 117 -0.21 4.41 5.14
C ILE A 117 -0.29 3.10 5.93
N LEU A 118 0.73 2.25 5.80
CA LEU A 118 0.78 0.92 6.40
C LEU A 118 1.21 0.90 7.87
N ASN A 119 2.00 1.89 8.29
CA ASN A 119 2.74 1.87 9.55
C ASN A 119 2.24 2.87 10.61
N ARG A 120 0.97 3.31 10.53
CA ARG A 120 0.40 4.27 11.47
C ARG A 120 -0.90 3.76 12.13
N PRO A 121 -0.81 2.92 13.17
CA PRO A 121 -1.97 2.47 13.92
C PRO A 121 -2.62 3.65 14.65
N VAL A 122 -3.94 3.61 14.78
CA VAL A 122 -4.70 4.56 15.60
C VAL A 122 -5.27 3.85 16.82
N ALA A 123 -5.15 4.48 17.99
CA ALA A 123 -5.72 3.97 19.23
C ALA A 123 -7.26 3.78 19.16
N ALA A 124 -7.91 4.46 18.19
CA ALA A 124 -9.35 4.44 17.94
C ALA A 124 -9.89 3.09 17.41
N ALA A 125 -9.06 2.09 17.15
CA ALA A 125 -9.52 0.75 16.76
C ALA A 125 -10.56 0.17 17.74
N VAL A 126 -10.40 0.47 19.04
CA VAL A 126 -11.31 0.02 20.11
C VAL A 126 -12.62 0.84 20.17
N SER A 127 -12.68 1.99 19.49
CA SER A 127 -13.82 2.91 19.53
C SER A 127 -14.62 3.06 18.24
N GLU A 128 -14.12 2.58 17.09
CA GLU A 128 -14.86 2.69 15.81
C GLU A 128 -16.11 1.79 15.81
N PRO A 129 -17.33 2.34 15.95
CA PRO A 129 -18.54 1.54 16.15
C PRO A 129 -18.84 0.59 15.00
N ARG A 130 -18.43 0.96 13.77
CA ARG A 130 -18.62 0.14 12.57
C ARG A 130 -17.78 -1.14 12.58
N LEU A 131 -16.67 -1.16 13.30
CA LEU A 131 -15.81 -2.34 13.44
C LEU A 131 -16.23 -3.22 14.64
N ARG A 132 -16.74 -2.61 15.72
CA ARG A 132 -17.02 -3.29 17.00
C ARG A 132 -17.83 -4.58 16.91
N GLY A 133 -18.82 -4.67 16.02
CA GLY A 133 -19.66 -5.87 15.89
C GLY A 133 -18.88 -7.08 15.36
N ALA A 134 -18.32 -6.93 14.17
CA ALA A 134 -17.65 -8.02 13.44
C ALA A 134 -16.27 -8.41 14.00
N VAL A 135 -15.55 -7.49 14.64
CA VAL A 135 -14.24 -7.78 15.27
C VAL A 135 -14.31 -7.90 16.80
N SER A 136 -15.50 -8.11 17.36
CA SER A 136 -15.66 -8.26 18.82
C SER A 136 -14.90 -9.46 19.41
N ALA A 137 -14.62 -10.49 18.61
CA ALA A 137 -13.94 -11.71 19.05
C ALA A 137 -12.41 -11.58 19.08
N ALA A 138 -11.83 -10.65 18.31
CA ALA A 138 -10.39 -10.38 18.29
C ALA A 138 -10.15 -8.92 17.87
N PRO A 139 -9.48 -8.10 18.71
CA PRO A 139 -9.24 -6.70 18.39
C PRO A 139 -8.34 -6.56 17.16
N ALA A 140 -8.92 -6.10 16.05
CA ALA A 140 -8.17 -5.76 14.84
C ALA A 140 -7.70 -4.30 14.92
N PRO A 141 -6.40 -4.00 14.78
CA PRO A 141 -5.92 -2.63 14.75
C PRO A 141 -6.44 -1.88 13.53
N LEU A 142 -6.91 -0.66 13.77
CA LEU A 142 -7.25 0.33 12.75
C LEU A 142 -6.00 1.17 12.47
N TYR A 143 -5.74 1.46 11.21
CA TYR A 143 -4.63 2.29 10.76
C TYR A 143 -5.15 3.59 10.15
N LEU A 144 -4.38 4.67 10.28
CA LEU A 144 -4.65 5.90 9.55
C LEU A 144 -4.14 5.74 8.12
N GLY A 145 -5.03 5.57 7.15
CA GLY A 145 -4.66 5.36 5.75
C GLY A 145 -4.18 6.64 5.06
N GLY A 146 -4.71 7.79 5.47
CA GLY A 146 -4.29 9.10 4.95
C GLY A 146 -5.19 10.23 5.41
N PRO A 147 -4.96 11.48 4.96
CA PRO A 147 -5.71 12.64 5.44
C PRO A 147 -7.09 12.81 4.76
N VAL A 148 -7.35 12.09 3.67
CA VAL A 148 -8.56 12.24 2.86
C VAL A 148 -9.64 11.28 3.34
N ALA A 149 -10.89 11.76 3.44
CA ALA A 149 -12.08 10.97 3.76
C ALA A 149 -11.92 10.09 5.02
N LEU A 150 -11.51 10.69 6.14
CA LEU A 150 -11.26 10.00 7.42
C LEU A 150 -12.47 9.22 7.96
N ASP A 151 -13.68 9.53 7.49
CA ASP A 151 -14.94 8.85 7.80
C ASP A 151 -15.17 7.57 6.97
N SER A 152 -14.35 7.35 5.93
CA SER A 152 -14.37 6.19 5.06
C SER A 152 -13.43 5.11 5.57
N LEU A 153 -13.90 3.86 5.54
CA LEU A 153 -13.13 2.70 5.98
C LEU A 153 -12.77 1.81 4.79
N LEU A 154 -11.50 1.43 4.71
CA LEU A 154 -10.96 0.50 3.74
C LEU A 154 -10.40 -0.74 4.43
N ALA A 155 -10.41 -1.86 3.72
CA ALA A 155 -9.76 -3.09 4.13
C ALA A 155 -8.70 -3.49 3.09
N LEU A 156 -7.57 -4.00 3.57
CA LEU A 156 -6.70 -4.89 2.83
C LEU A 156 -6.98 -6.32 3.27
N HIS A 157 -7.12 -7.24 2.32
CA HIS A 157 -7.41 -8.66 2.55
C HIS A 157 -6.86 -9.52 1.40
N ASN A 158 -6.96 -10.84 1.51
CA ASN A 158 -6.47 -11.80 0.51
C ASN A 158 -7.57 -12.39 -0.39
N ASP A 159 -8.82 -11.95 -0.25
CA ASP A 159 -9.96 -12.47 -1.01
C ASP A 159 -10.40 -11.54 -2.16
N ALA A 160 -9.90 -11.78 -3.36
CA ALA A 160 -10.28 -11.01 -4.55
C ALA A 160 -11.73 -11.26 -5.04
N SER A 161 -12.47 -12.21 -4.45
CA SER A 161 -13.88 -12.49 -4.83
C SER A 161 -14.88 -11.53 -4.20
N ILE A 162 -14.45 -10.67 -3.28
CA ILE A 162 -15.31 -9.66 -2.66
C ILE A 162 -15.79 -8.66 -3.73
N PRO A 163 -17.11 -8.40 -3.85
CA PRO A 163 -17.63 -7.41 -4.78
C PRO A 163 -17.00 -6.02 -4.57
N GLY A 164 -16.47 -5.44 -5.64
CA GLY A 164 -15.78 -4.15 -5.58
C GLY A 164 -14.35 -4.22 -5.05
N ALA A 165 -13.79 -5.42 -4.83
CA ALA A 165 -12.38 -5.56 -4.51
C ALA A 165 -11.50 -5.21 -5.72
N GLY A 166 -10.49 -4.37 -5.50
CA GLY A 166 -9.41 -4.11 -6.44
C GLY A 166 -8.18 -4.91 -6.04
N GLN A 167 -7.63 -5.72 -6.95
CA GLN A 167 -6.36 -6.40 -6.71
C GLN A 167 -5.21 -5.39 -6.73
N VAL A 168 -4.39 -5.40 -5.68
CA VAL A 168 -3.24 -4.49 -5.52
C VAL A 168 -1.95 -5.19 -5.93
N VAL A 169 -1.70 -6.36 -5.34
CA VAL A 169 -0.65 -7.32 -5.73
C VAL A 169 -1.19 -8.73 -5.60
N ASP A 170 -0.43 -9.74 -6.02
CA ASP A 170 -0.84 -11.12 -5.78
C ASP A 170 -0.99 -11.41 -4.28
N GLY A 171 -2.12 -12.04 -3.93
CA GLY A 171 -2.51 -12.28 -2.53
C GLY A 171 -2.98 -11.05 -1.73
N VAL A 172 -3.04 -9.84 -2.31
CA VAL A 172 -3.52 -8.62 -1.64
C VAL A 172 -4.52 -7.87 -2.51
N ALA A 173 -5.74 -7.73 -1.99
CA ALA A 173 -6.81 -6.94 -2.55
C ALA A 173 -7.26 -5.86 -1.55
N THR A 174 -7.90 -4.82 -2.07
CA THR A 174 -8.50 -3.74 -1.29
C THR A 174 -9.99 -3.57 -1.60
N SER A 175 -10.80 -3.29 -0.58
CA SER A 175 -12.22 -2.99 -0.73
C SER A 175 -12.73 -2.08 0.40
N GLY A 176 -14.00 -1.69 0.33
CA GLY A 176 -14.72 -1.22 1.51
C GLY A 176 -14.90 -2.34 2.55
N VAL A 177 -15.21 -1.98 3.79
CA VAL A 177 -15.24 -2.94 4.90
C VAL A 177 -16.53 -3.78 5.00
N ALA A 178 -17.65 -3.35 4.43
CA ALA A 178 -18.96 -3.95 4.69
C ALA A 178 -19.01 -5.46 4.39
N GLU A 179 -18.56 -5.89 3.22
CA GLU A 179 -18.54 -7.31 2.84
C GLU A 179 -17.47 -8.09 3.61
N VAL A 180 -16.29 -7.50 3.84
CA VAL A 180 -15.21 -8.10 4.62
C VAL A 180 -15.71 -8.46 6.03
N LEU A 181 -16.35 -7.52 6.71
CA LEU A 181 -16.92 -7.73 8.04
C LEU A 181 -18.03 -8.78 8.02
N SER A 182 -18.90 -8.78 7.00
CA SER A 182 -19.94 -9.80 6.87
C SER A 182 -19.36 -11.21 6.69
N ARG A 183 -18.26 -11.37 5.93
CA ARG A 183 -17.56 -12.65 5.77
C ARG A 183 -16.87 -13.09 7.06
N ILE A 184 -16.30 -12.16 7.82
CA ILE A 184 -15.71 -12.44 9.13
C ILE A 184 -16.79 -12.94 10.10
N GLU A 185 -17.94 -12.27 10.19
CA GLU A 185 -19.06 -12.67 11.05
C GLU A 185 -19.62 -14.05 10.72
N ARG A 186 -19.60 -14.42 9.43
CA ARG A 186 -20.03 -15.75 8.96
C ARG A 186 -18.95 -16.83 9.08
N GLY A 187 -17.75 -16.51 9.59
CA GLY A 187 -16.63 -17.43 9.69
C GLY A 187 -16.01 -17.83 8.35
N GLN A 188 -16.27 -17.05 7.29
CA GLN A 188 -15.77 -17.28 5.92
C GLN A 188 -14.42 -16.60 5.68
N MET A 189 -14.00 -15.71 6.58
CA MET A 189 -12.75 -14.98 6.50
C MET A 189 -12.16 -14.82 7.90
N ASN A 190 -10.84 -14.94 8.01
CA ASN A 190 -10.16 -14.67 9.26
C ASN A 190 -9.89 -13.16 9.37
N VAL A 191 -10.28 -12.55 10.49
CA VAL A 191 -9.92 -11.16 10.80
C VAL A 191 -8.40 -10.92 10.73
N ASP A 192 -7.62 -11.94 11.03
CA ASP A 192 -6.16 -11.85 11.03
C ASP A 192 -5.55 -11.72 9.63
N SER A 193 -6.26 -12.11 8.57
CA SER A 193 -5.85 -11.88 7.19
C SER A 193 -6.28 -10.52 6.66
N CYS A 194 -6.85 -9.67 7.53
CA CYS A 194 -7.36 -8.35 7.17
C CYS A 194 -6.59 -7.23 7.89
N ARG A 195 -6.49 -6.07 7.23
CA ARG A 195 -6.01 -4.82 7.84
C ARG A 195 -6.98 -3.70 7.51
N PHE A 196 -7.41 -2.95 8.52
CA PHE A 196 -8.42 -1.90 8.37
C PHE A 196 -7.78 -0.52 8.41
N PHE A 197 -8.31 0.41 7.61
CA PHE A 197 -7.81 1.76 7.49
C PHE A 197 -8.95 2.77 7.57
N CYS A 198 -8.72 3.91 8.22
CA CYS A 198 -9.56 5.10 8.09
C CYS A 198 -8.89 6.14 7.18
N GLY A 199 -9.65 6.64 6.22
CA GLY A 199 -9.15 7.52 5.18
C GLY A 199 -8.12 6.87 4.24
N TYR A 200 -7.66 7.67 3.28
CA TYR A 200 -6.65 7.30 2.31
C TYR A 200 -5.79 8.50 1.93
N SER A 201 -4.68 8.23 1.27
CA SER A 201 -3.79 9.22 0.68
C SER A 201 -4.07 9.31 -0.81
N GLY A 202 -4.38 10.50 -1.30
CA GLY A 202 -4.69 10.75 -2.70
C GLY A 202 -3.70 11.75 -3.29
N TRP A 203 -3.25 11.48 -4.51
CA TRP A 203 -2.46 12.39 -5.32
C TRP A 203 -3.20 12.70 -6.61
N SER A 204 -3.17 13.97 -7.01
CA SER A 204 -3.68 14.39 -8.31
C SER A 204 -2.83 13.81 -9.44
N PRO A 205 -3.32 13.76 -10.70
CA PRO A 205 -2.53 13.40 -11.86
C PRO A 205 -1.19 14.16 -11.90
N GLY A 206 -0.07 13.44 -12.10
CA GLY A 206 1.28 14.01 -12.16
C GLY A 206 1.92 14.32 -10.80
N GLN A 207 1.14 14.69 -9.78
CA GLN A 207 1.65 15.16 -8.49
C GLN A 207 2.61 14.16 -7.81
N LEU A 208 2.23 12.87 -7.75
CA LEU A 208 3.09 11.89 -7.09
C LEU A 208 4.43 11.70 -7.83
N GLN A 209 4.43 11.79 -9.16
CA GLN A 209 5.66 11.69 -9.93
C GLN A 209 6.58 12.88 -9.64
N GLU A 210 6.04 14.10 -9.54
CA GLU A 210 6.79 15.29 -9.14
C GLU A 210 7.38 15.15 -7.72
N GLU A 211 6.63 14.57 -6.78
CA GLU A 211 7.11 14.31 -5.43
C GLU A 211 8.22 13.23 -5.40
N VAL A 212 8.15 12.22 -6.26
CA VAL A 212 9.23 11.22 -6.42
C VAL A 212 10.47 11.88 -7.04
N ASP A 213 10.30 12.65 -8.11
CA ASP A 213 11.41 13.31 -8.83
C ASP A 213 12.12 14.36 -7.95
N SER A 214 11.39 14.98 -7.03
CA SER A 214 11.93 15.92 -6.02
C SER A 214 12.50 15.23 -4.76
N GLY A 215 12.46 13.90 -4.70
CA GLY A 215 13.04 13.12 -3.61
C GLY A 215 12.23 13.12 -2.31
N VAL A 216 10.94 13.48 -2.36
CA VAL A 216 10.01 13.39 -1.21
C VAL A 216 9.73 11.93 -0.88
N TRP A 217 9.58 11.10 -1.92
CA TRP A 217 9.28 9.67 -1.80
C TRP A 217 10.34 8.81 -2.48
N TYR A 218 10.74 7.75 -1.79
CA TYR A 218 11.43 6.63 -2.44
C TYR A 218 10.42 5.57 -2.84
N THR A 219 10.48 5.15 -4.09
CA THR A 219 9.60 4.13 -4.67
C THR A 219 10.24 2.75 -4.54
N CYS A 220 9.52 1.84 -3.91
CA CYS A 220 10.00 0.52 -3.54
C CYS A 220 9.03 -0.56 -4.03
N ALA A 221 9.52 -1.57 -4.73
CA ALA A 221 8.80 -2.82 -4.88
C ALA A 221 9.26 -3.79 -3.80
N SER A 222 8.30 -4.53 -3.22
CA SER A 222 8.56 -5.55 -2.21
C SER A 222 7.74 -6.81 -2.44
N CYS A 223 8.10 -7.87 -1.73
CA CYS A 223 7.26 -9.06 -1.58
C CYS A 223 5.97 -8.76 -0.80
N THR A 224 4.97 -9.63 -0.96
CA THR A 224 3.65 -9.52 -0.34
C THR A 224 3.71 -9.65 1.20
N GLU A 225 4.68 -10.40 1.71
CA GLU A 225 4.90 -10.59 3.14
C GLU A 225 5.16 -9.24 3.82
N LEU A 226 6.01 -8.37 3.27
CA LEU A 226 6.30 -7.06 3.87
C LEU A 226 5.09 -6.11 3.90
N VAL A 227 4.14 -6.30 2.98
CA VAL A 227 2.89 -5.52 2.94
C VAL A 227 1.91 -6.02 4.01
N THR A 228 1.84 -7.33 4.19
CA THR A 228 0.84 -8.00 5.04
C THR A 228 1.31 -8.23 6.48
N GLU A 229 2.61 -8.26 6.72
CA GLU A 229 3.24 -8.55 8.01
C GLU A 229 2.75 -7.59 9.11
N LYS A 230 2.31 -8.19 10.21
CA LYS A 230 1.75 -7.49 11.36
C LYS A 230 2.86 -7.01 12.29
N GLY A 231 2.61 -5.91 12.99
CA GLY A 231 3.54 -5.39 14.00
C GLY A 231 4.70 -4.56 13.45
N LEU A 232 4.81 -4.41 12.13
CA LEU A 232 5.83 -3.58 11.47
C LEU A 232 5.66 -2.06 11.68
N HIS A 233 4.63 -1.65 12.41
CA HIS A 233 4.31 -0.24 12.64
C HIS A 233 5.01 0.40 13.85
N ARG A 234 5.86 -0.34 14.57
CA ARG A 234 6.58 0.18 15.73
C ARG A 234 7.87 0.88 15.29
N ASP A 235 8.17 2.03 15.90
CA ASP A 235 9.51 2.62 15.94
C ASP A 235 10.26 2.68 14.60
N ASP A 236 9.56 3.10 13.53
CA ASP A 236 10.07 3.19 12.15
C ASP A 236 10.61 1.88 11.56
N TYR A 237 10.28 0.73 12.16
CA TYR A 237 10.81 -0.58 11.80
C TYR A 237 10.59 -0.93 10.32
N LEU A 238 9.37 -0.73 9.80
CA LEU A 238 9.08 -1.00 8.39
C LEU A 238 9.97 -0.18 7.46
N THR A 239 10.10 1.12 7.72
CA THR A 239 10.94 2.03 6.94
C THR A 239 12.38 1.54 6.92
N LYS A 240 12.94 1.24 8.10
CA LYS A 240 14.32 0.74 8.24
C LYS A 240 14.53 -0.61 7.55
N LYS A 241 13.59 -1.56 7.72
CA LYS A 241 13.63 -2.88 7.06
C LYS A 241 13.64 -2.74 5.54
N LEU A 242 12.79 -1.88 4.97
CA LEU A 242 12.73 -1.63 3.54
C LEU A 242 14.01 -0.98 3.01
N LEU A 243 14.50 0.08 3.66
CA LEU A 243 15.74 0.77 3.25
C LEU A 243 16.95 -0.18 3.27
N LYS A 244 17.03 -1.07 4.27
CA LYS A 244 18.08 -2.09 4.34
C LYS A 244 17.98 -3.09 3.20
N LEU A 245 16.77 -3.59 2.92
CA LEU A 245 16.53 -4.57 1.85
C LEU A 245 16.78 -3.99 0.45
N MET A 246 16.46 -2.71 0.23
CA MET A 246 16.73 -2.02 -1.03
C MET A 246 18.22 -1.90 -1.36
N GLY A 247 19.09 -1.93 -0.33
CA GLY A 247 20.54 -1.95 -0.50
C GLY A 247 21.14 -0.62 -0.98
N GLY A 248 22.44 -0.65 -1.30
CA GLY A 248 23.16 0.48 -1.90
C GLY A 248 23.06 1.77 -1.09
N ARG A 249 22.63 2.85 -1.75
CA ARG A 249 22.46 4.18 -1.12
C ARG A 249 21.43 4.18 0.02
N PHE A 250 20.43 3.29 -0.03
CA PHE A 250 19.36 3.26 0.96
C PHE A 250 19.80 2.68 2.30
N THR A 251 20.75 1.75 2.31
CA THR A 251 21.32 1.21 3.54
C THR A 251 21.99 2.32 4.36
N GLN A 252 22.75 3.21 3.71
CA GLN A 252 23.41 4.34 4.39
C GLN A 252 22.39 5.33 4.99
N ILE A 253 21.26 5.56 4.29
CA ILE A 253 20.16 6.38 4.80
C ILE A 253 19.53 5.73 6.04
N GLY A 254 19.30 4.41 6.00
CA GLY A 254 18.78 3.64 7.14
C GLY A 254 19.70 3.67 8.36
N GLU A 255 21.02 3.53 8.17
CA GLU A 255 22.00 3.59 9.25
C GLU A 255 22.06 4.98 9.91
N ARG A 256 21.92 6.06 9.12
CA ARG A 256 21.87 7.42 9.68
C ARG A 256 20.64 7.64 10.56
N LEU A 257 19.47 7.10 10.16
CA LEU A 257 18.26 7.14 10.98
C LEU A 257 18.46 6.46 12.35
N ASP A 258 19.22 5.36 12.41
CA ASP A 258 19.51 4.66 13.67
C ASP A 258 20.38 5.51 14.61
N ASN A 259 21.35 6.23 14.06
CA ASN A 259 22.26 7.09 14.83
C ASN A 259 21.57 8.34 15.40
N GLU A 260 20.57 8.88 14.69
CA GLU A 260 19.80 10.04 15.13
C GLU A 260 18.73 9.69 16.18
N ASN A 261 18.30 8.41 16.23
CA ASN A 261 17.28 7.96 17.18
C ASN A 261 17.69 6.67 17.94
N PRO A 262 18.72 6.74 18.81
CA PRO A 262 19.35 5.59 19.45
C PRO A 262 18.44 4.84 20.44
N GLY A 263 17.28 5.40 20.80
CA GLY A 263 16.30 4.78 21.71
C GLY A 263 15.52 3.60 21.10
N THR A 264 15.63 3.38 19.79
CA THR A 264 14.95 2.28 19.07
C THR A 264 15.83 1.02 18.95
N GLY A 265 16.66 0.80 19.98
CA GLY A 265 17.70 -0.23 20.06
C GLY A 265 17.24 -1.60 19.57
N TRP A 266 17.81 -1.99 18.44
CA TRP A 266 17.55 -3.24 17.74
C TRP A 266 18.09 -4.46 18.51
N LYS A 267 17.26 -5.49 18.73
CA LYS A 267 17.72 -6.87 18.97
C LYS A 267 17.00 -7.83 18.01
N PHE A 268 17.73 -8.40 17.04
CA PHE A 268 17.25 -9.57 16.33
C PHE A 268 17.34 -10.76 17.31
N GLY A 269 16.28 -11.55 17.42
CA GLY A 269 16.41 -12.92 17.91
C GLY A 269 17.27 -13.69 16.91
N SER A 270 18.34 -14.29 17.43
CA SER A 270 19.27 -15.18 16.74
C SER A 270 18.58 -16.38 16.11
#